data_AF-A0A957Y1S6-F1
#
_entry.id   AF-A0A957Y1S6-F1
#
_cell.length_a   1.000
_cell.length_b   1.000
_cell.length_c   1.000
_cell.angle_alpha   90.00
_cell.angle_beta   90.00
_cell.angle_gamma   90.00
#
_symmetry.space_group_name_H-M   'P 1'
#
loop_
_entity.id
_entity.type
_entity.pdbx_description
1 polymer ?
#
loop_
_entity_poly.entity_id
_entity_poly.type
_entity_poly.pdbx_seq_one_letter_code
_entity_poly.pdbx_strand_id
1 'polypeptide(L)'
;MTQLTYQMRASYAFIERNFNLVRRYWGWEVVWLAYTIANALAVAFIGVGAGAITGQEVDTDYFVLYLVIGTLVWHFLSVVFDSLSEVIAWERWEGTIEYTFMAPVHRMTHMAGQTMFSLTYGENKICGK
;
A
#
# COMPACT_ATOMS: atom_id res chain seq x y z
N MET A 1 -21.27 -5.45 24.84
CA MET A 1 -20.90 -6.42 23.78
C MET A 1 -21.53 -6.10 22.41
N THR A 2 -22.68 -5.42 22.33
CA THR A 2 -23.34 -5.03 21.05
C THR A 2 -22.66 -3.90 20.28
N GLN A 3 -22.00 -2.96 20.97
CA GLN A 3 -21.27 -1.85 20.33
C GLN A 3 -20.01 -2.33 19.57
N LEU A 4 -19.30 -3.32 20.11
CA LEU A 4 -18.07 -3.85 19.51
C LEU A 4 -18.37 -4.65 18.23
N THR A 5 -19.45 -5.45 18.24
CA THR A 5 -19.86 -6.23 17.06
C THR A 5 -20.42 -5.34 15.95
N TYR A 6 -21.10 -4.24 16.30
CA TYR A 6 -21.51 -3.20 15.34
C TYR A 6 -20.31 -2.53 14.68
N GLN A 7 -19.32 -2.09 15.47
CA GLN A 7 -18.10 -1.47 14.97
C GLN A 7 -17.28 -2.41 14.07
N MET A 8 -17.15 -3.69 14.42
CA MET A 8 -16.47 -4.69 13.58
C MET A 8 -17.19 -4.92 12.24
N ARG A 9 -18.52 -4.99 12.23
CA ARG A 9 -19.31 -5.10 11.00
C ARG A 9 -19.20 -3.85 10.13
N ALA A 10 -19.18 -2.67 10.75
CA ALA A 10 -18.95 -1.41 10.04
C ALA A 10 -17.57 -1.38 9.39
N SER A 11 -16.50 -1.76 10.11
CA SER A 11 -15.15 -1.89 9.55
C SER A 11 -15.09 -2.87 8.38
N TYR A 12 -15.78 -4.01 8.48
CA TYR A 12 -15.86 -4.99 7.40
C TYR A 12 -16.54 -4.45 6.14
N ALA A 13 -17.61 -3.67 6.28
CA ALA A 13 -18.29 -3.04 5.15
C ALA A 13 -17.38 -2.04 4.39
N PHE A 14 -16.48 -1.34 5.09
CA PHE A 14 -15.48 -0.50 4.44
C PHE A 14 -14.43 -1.32 3.66
N ILE A 15 -14.03 -2.48 4.16
CA ILE A 15 -13.10 -3.39 3.47
C ILE A 15 -13.73 -3.90 2.16
N GLU A 16 -14.98 -4.34 2.21
CA GLU A 16 -15.70 -4.85 1.02
C GLU A 16 -15.88 -3.75 -0.05
N ARG A 17 -16.17 -2.51 0.36
CA ARG A 17 -16.22 -1.35 -0.55
C ARG A 17 -14.92 -1.15 -1.30
N ASN A 18 -13.80 -1.14 -0.58
CA ASN A 18 -12.48 -0.92 -1.17
C ASN A 18 -12.06 -2.07 -2.10
N PHE A 19 -12.39 -3.31 -1.75
CA PHE A 19 -12.11 -4.46 -2.62
C PHE A 19 -12.86 -4.36 -3.96
N ASN A 20 -14.09 -3.85 -3.94
CA ASN A 20 -14.87 -3.65 -5.16
C ASN A 20 -14.33 -2.50 -6.03
N LEU A 21 -13.73 -1.46 -5.42
CA LEU A 21 -13.02 -0.39 -6.13
C LEU A 21 -11.77 -0.91 -6.83
N VAL A 22 -10.95 -1.71 -6.16
CA VAL A 22 -9.76 -2.35 -6.75
C VAL A 22 -10.14 -3.23 -7.94
N ARG A 23 -11.21 -4.02 -7.80
CA ARG A 23 -11.70 -4.87 -8.90
C ARG A 23 -12.16 -4.07 -10.11
N ARG A 24 -12.73 -2.88 -9.88
CA ARG A 24 -13.18 -1.97 -10.94
C ARG A 24 -12.02 -1.28 -11.66
N TYR A 25 -10.96 -0.92 -10.93
CA TYR A 25 -9.79 -0.21 -11.47
C TYR A 25 -8.56 -1.11 -11.64
N TRP A 26 -8.76 -2.41 -11.82
CA TRP A 26 -7.69 -3.41 -11.96
C TRP A 26 -6.66 -3.07 -13.05
N GLY A 27 -7.08 -2.40 -14.14
CA GLY A 27 -6.16 -1.97 -15.18
C GLY A 27 -5.08 -1.00 -14.68
N TRP A 28 -5.40 -0.16 -13.70
CA TRP A 28 -4.45 0.78 -13.10
C TRP A 28 -3.44 0.07 -12.18
N GLU A 29 -3.85 -1.04 -11.58
CA GLU A 29 -2.97 -1.86 -10.73
C GLU A 29 -1.80 -2.47 -11.49
N VAL A 30 -2.03 -2.87 -12.74
CA VAL A 30 -0.99 -3.43 -13.60
C VAL A 30 0.09 -2.38 -13.89
N VAL A 31 -0.30 -1.11 -14.08
CA VAL A 31 0.63 0.01 -14.27
C VAL A 31 1.49 0.19 -13.03
N TRP A 32 0.88 0.19 -11.85
CA TRP A 32 1.62 0.30 -10.59
C TRP A 32 2.57 -0.88 -10.35
N LEU A 33 2.15 -2.10 -10.68
CA LEU A 33 3.02 -3.28 -10.57
C LEU A 33 4.24 -3.16 -11.49
N ALA A 34 4.06 -2.73 -12.74
CA ALA A 34 5.16 -2.48 -13.65
C ALA A 34 6.10 -1.38 -13.13
N TYR A 35 5.54 -0.30 -12.58
CA TYR A 35 6.31 0.78 -11.96
C TYR A 35 7.13 0.29 -10.77
N THR A 36 6.57 -0.54 -9.90
CA THR A 36 7.28 -1.15 -8.77
C THR A 36 8.43 -2.04 -9.23
N ILE A 37 8.19 -2.93 -10.19
CA ILE A 37 9.22 -3.82 -10.72
C ILE A 37 10.37 -3.01 -11.32
N ALA A 38 10.05 -1.99 -12.13
CA ALA A 38 11.05 -1.12 -12.72
C ALA A 38 11.89 -0.40 -11.66
N ASN A 39 11.26 0.13 -10.60
CA ASN A 39 11.98 0.79 -9.50
C ASN A 39 12.85 -0.18 -8.70
N ALA A 40 12.34 -1.37 -8.37
CA ALA A 40 13.10 -2.39 -7.65
C ALA A 40 14.32 -2.86 -8.46
N LEU A 41 14.15 -3.09 -9.78
CA LEU A 41 15.24 -3.44 -10.69
C LEU A 41 16.26 -2.30 -10.81
N ALA A 42 15.81 -1.06 -10.91
CA ALA A 42 16.71 0.10 -10.97
C ALA A 42 17.62 0.17 -9.74
N VAL A 43 17.08 -0.04 -8.54
CA VAL A 43 17.88 -0.03 -7.30
C VAL A 43 18.79 -1.25 -7.20
N ALA A 44 18.31 -2.43 -7.61
CA ALA A 44 19.16 -3.62 -7.67
C ALA A 44 20.37 -3.42 -8.62
N PHE A 45 20.15 -2.79 -9.78
CA PHE A 45 21.23 -2.46 -10.72
C PHE A 45 22.22 -1.44 -10.16
N ILE A 46 21.78 -0.48 -9.33
CA ILE A 46 22.69 0.42 -8.61
C ILE A 46 23.61 -0.39 -7.68
N GLY A 47 23.05 -1.38 -6.97
CA GLY A 47 23.83 -2.27 -6.09
C GLY A 47 24.91 -3.04 -6.85
N VAL A 48 24.57 -3.63 -8.00
CA VAL A 48 25.52 -4.38 -8.85
C VAL A 48 26.56 -3.45 -9.47
N GLY A 49 26.15 -2.26 -9.91
CA GLY A 49 27.04 -1.28 -10.54
C GLY A 49 27.99 -0.57 -9.56
N ALA A 50 27.67 -0.54 -8.26
CA ALA A 50 28.45 0.17 -7.26
C ALA A 50 29.89 -0.34 -7.16
N GLY A 51 30.10 -1.67 -7.18
CA GLY A 51 31.43 -2.26 -7.11
C GLY A 51 32.32 -1.92 -8.31
N ALA A 52 31.73 -1.75 -9.51
CA ALA A 52 32.47 -1.36 -10.72
C ALA A 52 32.88 0.12 -10.73
N ILE A 53 32.15 0.98 -10.01
CA ILE A 53 32.35 2.44 -10.03
C ILE A 53 33.31 2.91 -8.93
N THR A 54 33.26 2.31 -7.74
CA THR A 54 34.07 2.76 -6.58
C THR A 54 35.49 2.23 -6.56
N GLY A 55 35.81 1.16 -7.31
CA GLY A 55 37.18 0.62 -7.40
C GLY A 55 37.74 0.11 -6.07
N GLN A 56 36.86 -0.15 -5.08
CA GLN A 56 37.19 -0.55 -3.72
C GLN A 56 36.56 -1.93 -3.46
N GLU A 57 37.23 -2.80 -2.70
CA GLU A 57 36.69 -4.12 -2.33
C GLU A 57 35.47 -3.96 -1.42
N VAL A 58 34.31 -3.74 -2.03
CA VAL A 58 33.01 -3.73 -1.38
C VAL A 58 32.32 -5.03 -1.73
N ASP A 59 31.83 -5.73 -0.71
CA ASP A 59 31.00 -6.92 -0.89
C ASP A 59 29.70 -6.52 -1.61
N THR A 60 29.70 -6.72 -2.92
CA THR A 60 28.63 -6.27 -3.82
C THR A 60 27.34 -7.04 -3.55
N ASP A 61 27.45 -8.31 -3.15
CA ASP A 61 26.28 -9.16 -2.87
C ASP A 61 25.57 -8.70 -1.61
N TYR A 62 26.32 -8.42 -0.54
CA TYR A 62 25.77 -7.84 0.68
C TYR A 62 25.13 -6.47 0.43
N PHE A 63 25.75 -5.62 -0.39
CA PHE A 63 25.23 -4.29 -0.71
C PHE A 63 23.93 -4.36 -1.53
N VAL A 64 23.86 -5.24 -2.53
CA VAL A 64 22.63 -5.49 -3.30
C VAL A 64 21.52 -5.99 -2.39
N LEU A 65 21.80 -6.99 -1.54
CA LEU A 65 20.82 -7.53 -0.61
C LEU A 65 20.28 -6.45 0.34
N TYR A 66 21.16 -5.62 0.89
CA TYR A 66 20.80 -4.51 1.78
C TYR A 66 19.86 -3.51 1.09
N LEU A 67 20.19 -3.13 -0.14
CA LEU A 67 19.37 -2.20 -0.92
C LEU A 67 18.02 -2.81 -1.30
N VAL A 68 17.99 -4.06 -1.77
CA VAL A 68 16.75 -4.74 -2.18
C VAL A 68 15.81 -4.88 -0.98
N ILE A 69 16.29 -5.29 0.19
CA ILE A 69 15.49 -5.36 1.42
C ILE A 69 14.93 -3.97 1.77
N GLY A 70 15.79 -2.94 1.73
CA GLY A 70 15.37 -1.56 2.00
C GLY A 70 14.27 -1.08 1.05
N THR A 71 14.42 -1.35 -0.25
CA THR A 71 13.40 -0.98 -1.25
C THR A 71 12.09 -1.72 -1.07
N LEU A 72 12.12 -3.00 -0.67
CA LEU A 72 10.92 -3.78 -0.44
C LEU A 72 10.11 -3.23 0.75
N VAL A 73 10.80 -2.92 1.84
CA VAL A 73 10.17 -2.31 3.04
C VAL A 73 9.65 -0.91 2.72
N TRP A 74 10.44 -0.08 2.03
CA TRP A 74 10.03 1.25 1.62
C TRP A 74 8.81 1.22 0.70
N HIS A 75 8.79 0.27 -0.24
CA HIS A 75 7.70 0.16 -1.19
C HIS A 75 6.40 -0.29 -0.51
N PHE A 76 6.46 -1.26 0.40
CA PHE A 76 5.32 -1.64 1.22
C PHE A 76 4.74 -0.44 1.98
N LEU A 77 5.59 0.34 2.64
CA LEU A 77 5.16 1.54 3.37
C LEU A 77 4.52 2.58 2.44
N SER A 78 5.11 2.79 1.26
CA SER A 78 4.58 3.70 0.25
C SER A 78 3.18 3.30 -0.22
N VAL A 79 2.96 2.00 -0.49
CA VAL A 79 1.64 1.49 -0.91
C VAL A 79 0.57 1.69 0.17
N VAL A 80 0.92 1.49 1.44
CA VAL A 80 -0.02 1.72 2.56
C VAL A 80 -0.40 3.20 2.65
N PHE A 81 0.56 4.11 2.56
CA PHE A 81 0.28 5.55 2.58
C PHE A 81 -0.51 6.01 1.35
N ASP A 82 -0.19 5.48 0.17
CA ASP A 82 -0.89 5.80 -1.07
C ASP A 82 -2.36 5.38 -0.99
N SER A 83 -2.62 4.14 -0.57
CA SER A 83 -3.98 3.60 -0.37
C SER A 83 -4.81 4.46 0.59
N LEU A 84 -4.20 4.91 1.70
CA LEU A 84 -4.86 5.78 2.66
C LEU A 84 -5.17 7.17 2.07
N SER A 85 -4.24 7.73 1.31
CA SER A 85 -4.41 9.05 0.69
C SER A 85 -5.44 9.01 -0.43
N GLU A 86 -5.48 7.92 -1.20
CA GLU A 86 -6.40 7.69 -2.29
C GLU A 86 -7.84 7.65 -1.80
N VAL A 87 -8.14 6.95 -0.70
CA VAL A 87 -9.50 6.91 -0.13
C VAL A 87 -10.00 8.31 0.22
N ILE A 88 -9.14 9.15 0.82
CA ILE A 88 -9.50 10.54 1.17
C ILE A 88 -9.68 11.37 -0.11
N ALA A 89 -8.81 11.19 -1.10
CA ALA A 89 -8.91 11.86 -2.38
C ALA A 89 -10.21 11.53 -3.12
N TRP A 90 -10.64 10.26 -3.10
CA TRP A 90 -11.92 9.82 -3.65
C TRP A 90 -13.11 10.44 -2.91
N GLU A 91 -13.11 10.42 -1.57
CA GLU A 91 -14.19 11.05 -0.77
C GLU A 91 -14.26 12.58 -0.97
N ARG A 92 -13.11 13.22 -1.21
CA ARG A 92 -13.04 14.64 -1.58
C ARG A 92 -13.55 14.87 -2.99
N TRP A 93 -13.18 14.03 -3.95
CA TRP A 93 -13.59 14.15 -5.35
C TRP A 93 -15.09 13.91 -5.55
N GLU A 94 -15.67 12.99 -4.79
CA GLU A 94 -17.11 12.71 -4.77
C GLU A 94 -17.92 13.71 -3.94
N GLY A 95 -17.24 14.58 -3.16
CA GLY A 95 -17.90 15.52 -2.25
C GLY A 95 -18.62 14.84 -1.08
N THR A 96 -18.27 13.59 -0.76
CA THR A 96 -18.92 12.78 0.28
C THR A 96 -18.24 12.85 1.64
N ILE A 97 -17.09 13.52 1.73
CA ILE A 97 -16.29 13.65 2.96
C ILE A 97 -17.10 14.23 4.14
N GLU A 98 -18.02 15.15 3.87
CA GLU A 98 -18.91 15.78 4.85
C GLU A 98 -19.85 14.75 5.49
N TYR A 99 -20.42 13.86 4.67
CA TYR A 99 -21.31 12.79 5.12
C TYR A 99 -20.55 11.68 5.86
N THR A 100 -19.33 11.36 5.44
CA THR A 100 -18.46 10.41 6.17
C THR A 100 -18.11 10.93 7.57
N PHE A 101 -17.87 12.25 7.71
CA PHE A 101 -17.61 12.85 9.03
C PHE A 101 -18.86 13.07 9.88
N MET A 102 -20.05 13.15 9.27
CA MET A 102 -21.32 13.20 9.99
C MET A 102 -21.85 11.81 10.39
N ALA A 103 -21.33 10.72 9.81
CA ALA A 103 -21.74 9.37 10.18
C ALA A 103 -21.36 9.05 11.64
N PRO A 104 -22.26 8.45 12.45
CA PRO A 104 -22.01 8.14 13.85
C PRO A 104 -21.12 6.90 14.00
N VAL A 105 -19.85 7.03 13.59
CA VAL A 105 -18.82 5.99 13.66
C VAL A 105 -17.56 6.59 14.25
N HIS A 106 -16.91 5.88 15.19
CA HIS A 106 -15.65 6.36 15.75
C HIS A 106 -14.57 6.42 14.66
N ARG A 107 -13.84 7.54 14.62
CA ARG A 107 -12.74 7.77 13.65
C ARG A 107 -11.67 6.70 13.71
N MET A 108 -11.42 6.14 14.90
CA MET A 108 -10.50 5.01 15.10
C MET A 108 -10.99 3.74 14.39
N THR A 109 -12.30 3.46 14.39
CA THR A 109 -12.90 2.32 13.69
C THR A 109 -12.82 2.49 12.17
N HIS A 110 -12.99 3.73 11.68
CA HIS A 110 -12.81 4.07 10.27
C HIS A 110 -11.34 3.90 9.85
N MET A 111 -10.40 4.53 10.56
CA MET A 111 -8.96 4.39 10.27
C MET A 111 -8.50 2.94 10.40
N ALA A 112 -8.92 2.20 11.43
CA ALA A 112 -8.57 0.79 11.59
C ALA A 112 -9.08 -0.06 10.41
N GLY A 113 -10.29 0.20 9.90
CA GLY A 113 -10.83 -0.46 8.71
C GLY A 113 -10.02 -0.17 7.44
N GLN A 114 -9.65 1.09 7.22
CA GLN A 114 -8.85 1.51 6.05
C GLN A 114 -7.42 0.97 6.12
N THR A 115 -6.78 0.99 7.30
CA THR A 115 -5.45 0.42 7.50
C THR A 115 -5.47 -1.11 7.36
N MET A 116 -6.50 -1.79 7.89
CA MET A 116 -6.64 -3.24 7.76
C MET A 116 -6.89 -3.67 6.31
N PHE A 117 -7.66 -2.89 5.55
CA PHE A 117 -7.76 -3.05 4.10
C PHE A 117 -6.39 -2.85 3.43
N SER A 118 -5.67 -1.78 3.77
CA SER A 118 -4.36 -1.48 3.16
C SER A 118 -3.32 -2.58 3.43
N LEU A 119 -3.35 -3.19 4.62
CA LEU A 119 -2.50 -4.33 4.98
C LEU A 119 -2.86 -5.58 4.16
N THR A 120 -4.14 -5.96 4.12
CA THR A 120 -4.61 -7.14 3.37
C THR A 120 -4.42 -6.96 1.86
N TYR A 121 -4.62 -5.75 1.35
CA TYR A 121 -4.33 -5.38 -0.02
C TYR A 121 -2.82 -5.42 -0.32
N GLY A 122 -1.97 -4.91 0.58
CA GLY A 122 -0.52 -5.00 0.45
C GLY A 122 0.00 -6.44 0.39
N GLU A 123 -0.52 -7.32 1.25
CA GLU A 123 -0.21 -8.76 1.21
C GLU A 123 -0.68 -9.43 -0.10
N ASN A 124 -1.90 -9.11 -0.57
CA ASN A 124 -2.42 -9.69 -1.80
C ASN A 124 -1.66 -9.18 -3.05
N LYS A 125 -1.16 -7.94 -3.01
CA LYS A 125 -0.30 -7.36 -4.06
C LYS A 125 1.08 -8.03 -4.12
N ILE A 126 1.59 -8.52 -3.00
CA ILE A 126 2.86 -9.29 -2.92
C ILE A 126 2.65 -10.76 -3.34
N CYS A 127 1.46 -11.34 -3.14
CA CYS A 127 1.20 -12.77 -3.34
C CYS A 127 0.55 -13.16 -4.68
N GLY A 128 0.35 -12.22 -5.63
CA GLY A 128 0.01 -12.55 -7.01
C GLY A 128 -1.18 -13.51 -7.18
N LYS A 129 -2.30 -13.19 -6.53
CA LYS A 129 -3.63 -13.75 -6.89
C LYS A 129 -4.65 -12.63 -7.09
#